data_AF-A0A920NBY2-F1
#
_entry.id   AF-A0A920NBY2-F1
#
_cell.length_a   1.000
_cell.length_b   1.000
_cell.length_c   1.000
_cell.angle_alpha   90.00
_cell.angle_beta   90.00
_cell.angle_gamma   90.00
#
_symmetry.space_group_name_H-M   'P 1'
#
loop_
_entity.id
_entity.type
_entity.pdbx_description
1 polymer ?
#
loop_
_entity_poly.entity_id
_entity_poly.type
_entity_poly.pdbx_seq_one_letter_code
_entity_poly.pdbx_strand_id
1 'polypeptide(L)' 'MDDRSALGTTIREITLDLKERNTSAREITQTHIDQINKVNGALNAVVQITETEAIKQAKNP' A
#
# COMPACT_ATOMS: atom_id res chain seq x y z
N MET A 1 -18.48 0.43 -7.78
CA MET A 1 -17.72 -0.12 -6.64
C MET A 1 -16.69 0.94 -6.34
N ASP A 2 -16.79 1.59 -5.20
CA ASP A 2 -15.87 2.69 -4.87
C ASP A 2 -14.53 2.07 -4.48
N ASP A 3 -13.55 2.18 -5.37
CA ASP A 3 -12.15 1.86 -5.09
C ASP A 3 -11.67 2.78 -3.96
N ARG A 4 -11.81 2.31 -2.72
CA ARG A 4 -11.16 2.93 -1.57
C ARG A 4 -9.67 2.65 -1.67
N SER A 5 -9.00 3.45 -2.49
CA SER A 5 -7.55 3.47 -2.59
C SER A 5 -6.97 3.98 -1.28
N ALA A 6 -5.97 3.29 -0.74
CA ALA A 6 -5.19 3.78 0.40
C ALA A 6 -4.33 5.03 0.06
N LEU A 7 -4.48 5.61 -1.13
CA LEU A 7 -3.76 6.80 -1.56
C LEU A 7 -4.47 8.06 -1.05
N GLY A 8 -3.71 8.96 -0.43
CA GLY A 8 -4.24 10.20 0.13
C GLY A 8 -4.94 10.04 1.49
N THR A 9 -5.00 8.82 2.02
CA THR A 9 -5.42 8.57 3.40
C THR A 9 -4.26 8.78 4.37
N THR A 10 -4.58 9.28 5.56
CA THR A 10 -3.62 9.42 6.64
C THR A 10 -3.28 8.06 7.25
N ILE A 11 -2.12 7.97 7.91
CA ILE A 11 -1.72 6.76 8.66
C ILE A 11 -2.81 6.37 9.69
N ARG A 12 -3.46 7.37 10.30
CA ARG A 12 -4.55 7.14 11.26
C ARG A 12 -5.74 6.44 10.61
N GLU A 13 -6.16 6.89 9.43
CA GLU A 13 -7.27 6.29 8.67
C GLU A 13 -6.91 4.88 8.20
N ILE A 14 -5.71 4.67 7.65
CA ILE A 14 -5.21 3.34 7.26
C ILE A 14 -5.25 2.36 8.45
N THR A 15 -4.82 2.82 9.63
CA THR A 15 -4.82 2.00 10.86
C THR A 15 -6.24 1.69 11.32
N LEU A 16 -7.16 2.66 11.21
CA LEU A 16 -8.56 2.45 11.55
C LEU A 16 -9.21 1.43 10.60
N ASP A 17 -9.00 1.56 9.30
CA ASP A 17 -9.53 0.65 8.29
C ASP A 17 -9.00 -0.78 8.46
N LEU A 18 -7.72 -0.94 8.84
CA LEU A 18 -7.15 -2.24 9.22
C LEU A 18 -7.84 -2.83 10.45
N LYS A 19 -8.04 -2.02 11.49
CA LYS A 19 -8.69 -2.46 12.74
C LYS A 19 -10.15 -2.87 12.50
N GLU A 20 -10.85 -2.12 11.66
CA GLU A 20 -12.25 -2.36 11.31
C GLU A 20 -12.42 -3.43 10.21
N ARG A 21 -11.32 -3.93 9.64
CA ARG A 21 -11.30 -4.91 8.54
C ARG A 21 -11.99 -4.40 7.26
N ASN A 22 -12.01 -3.08 7.06
CA ASN A 22 -12.48 -2.45 5.83
C ASN A 22 -11.48 -2.65 4.66
N THR A 23 -10.22 -2.94 4.98
CA THR A 23 -9.14 -3.28 4.05
C THR A 23 -8.21 -4.30 4.70
N SER A 24 -7.40 -4.98 3.90
CA SER A 24 -6.30 -5.82 4.36
C SER A 24 -4.95 -5.13 4.24
N ALA A 25 -3.98 -5.57 5.06
CA ALA A 25 -2.59 -5.13 4.94
C ALA A 25 -2.04 -5.41 3.53
N ARG A 26 -2.41 -6.54 2.93
CA ARG A 26 -2.04 -6.90 1.56
C ARG A 26 -2.54 -5.88 0.53
N GLU A 27 -3.81 -5.46 0.62
CA GLU A 27 -4.39 -4.48 -0.31
C GLU A 27 -3.72 -3.11 -0.20
N ILE A 28 -3.41 -2.68 1.03
CA ILE A 28 -2.67 -1.43 1.27
C ILE A 28 -1.27 -1.52 0.67
N THR A 29 -0.54 -2.62 0.92
CA THR A 29 0.81 -2.83 0.37
C THR A 29 0.79 -2.84 -1.15
N GLN A 30 -0.13 -3.57 -1.78
CA GLN A 30 -0.24 -3.62 -3.23
C GLN A 30 -0.54 -2.24 -3.83
N THR A 31 -1.48 -1.50 -3.23
CA THR A 31 -1.84 -0.14 -3.67
C THR A 31 -0.62 0.80 -3.71
N HIS A 32 0.26 0.73 -2.70
CA HIS A 32 1.46 1.56 -2.64
C HIS A 32 2.53 1.12 -3.65
N ILE A 33 2.70 -0.19 -3.85
CA ILE A 33 3.62 -0.74 -4.85
C ILE A 33 3.19 -0.32 -6.25
N ASP A 34 1.90 -0.44 -6.57
CA ASP A 34 1.34 -0.03 -7.85
C ASP A 34 1.56 1.47 -8.10
N GLN A 35 1.40 2.29 -7.06
CA GLN A 35 1.66 3.72 -7.15
C GLN A 35 3.16 4.01 -7.39
N ILE A 36 4.07 3.34 -6.68
CA ILE A 36 5.51 3.46 -6.91
C ILE A 36 5.83 3.09 -8.35
N ASN A 37 5.35 1.95 -8.85
CA ASN A 37 5.57 1.51 -10.23
C ASN A 37 5.03 2.52 -11.26
N LYS A 38 3.91 3.19 -10.95
CA LYS A 38 3.30 4.20 -11.81
C LYS A 38 4.09 5.51 -11.88
N VAL A 39 4.64 6.00 -10.76
CA VAL A 39 5.19 7.37 -10.70
C VAL A 39 6.71 7.44 -10.57
N ASN A 40 7.36 6.38 -10.07
CA ASN A 40 8.77 6.42 -9.72
C ASN A 40 9.69 6.54 -10.95
N GLY A 41 9.24 6.14 -12.14
CA GLY A 41 10.01 6.36 -13.37
C GLY A 41 10.28 7.84 -13.68
N ALA A 42 9.37 8.73 -13.26
CA ALA A 42 9.53 10.18 -13.43
C ALA A 42 10.18 10.84 -12.20
N LEU A 43 9.89 10.35 -10.99
CA LEU A 43 10.36 10.97 -9.75
C LEU A 43 11.74 10.48 -9.31
N ASN A 44 12.10 9.24 -9.66
CA ASN A 44 13.30 8.55 -9.22
C ASN A 44 13.53 8.64 -7.70
N ALA A 45 12.45 8.55 -6.92
CA ALA A 45 12.48 8.70 -5.46
C ALA A 45 12.77 7.37 -4.73
N VAL A 46 12.49 6.24 -5.38
CA VAL A 46 12.72 4.89 -4.87
C VAL A 46 13.79 4.23 -5.73
N VAL A 47 14.97 4.00 -5.14
CA VAL A 47 16.12 3.39 -5.83
C VAL A 47 16.13 1.86 -5.75
N GLN A 48 15.40 1.29 -4.80
CA GLN A 48 15.27 -0.15 -4.60
C GLN A 48 13.91 -0.47 -4.00
N ILE A 49 13.24 -1.51 -4.51
CA ILE A 49 11.98 -2.02 -3.98
C ILE A 49 12.12 -3.47 -3.53
N THR A 50 11.60 -3.81 -2.36
CA THR A 50 11.54 -5.17 -1.79
C THR A 50 10.11 -5.69 -1.80
N GLU A 51 9.50 -5.69 -2.99
CA GLU A 51 8.08 -6.01 -3.20
C GLU A 51 7.69 -7.39 -2.66
N THR A 52 8.48 -8.42 -2.97
CA THR A 52 8.22 -9.80 -2.53
C THR A 52 8.17 -9.91 -1.01
N GLU A 53 9.13 -9.29 -0.31
CA GLU A 53 9.20 -9.28 1.15
C GLU A 53 8.06 -8.47 1.76
N ALA A 54 7.73 -7.32 1.19
CA ALA A 54 6.64 -6.47 1.66
C ALA A 54 5.29 -7.20 1.58
N ILE A 55 5.00 -7.85 0.44
CA ILE A 55 3.79 -8.65 0.25
C ILE A 55 3.79 -9.88 1.17
N LYS A 56 4.95 -10.52 1.40
CA LYS A 56 5.06 -11.64 2.34
C LYS A 56 4.72 -11.22 3.78
N GLN A 57 5.23 -10.08 4.23
CA GLN A 57 4.94 -9.53 5.56
C GLN A 57 3.45 -9.16 5.68
N ALA A 58 2.87 -8.55 4.65
CA ALA A 58 1.47 -8.16 4.64
C ALA A 58 0.47 -9.34 4.69
N LYS A 59 0.90 -10.55 4.33
CA LYS A 59 0.09 -11.79 4.46
C LYS A 59 0.16 -12.41 5.86
N ASN A 60 1.18 -12.07 6.66
CA ASN A 60 1.37 -12.53 8.02
C ASN A 60 1.34 -11.34 9.00
N PRO A 61 0.19 -10.66 9.15
CA PRO A 61 0.03 -9.52 10.05
C PRO A 61 0.11 -9.91 11.53
#